data_AF-A0A1V8UKN3-F1
#
_entry.id   AF-A0A1V8UKN3-F1
#
_cell.length_a   1.000
_cell.length_b   1.000
_cell.length_c   1.000
_cell.angle_alpha   90.00
_cell.angle_beta   90.00
_cell.angle_gamma   90.00
#
_symmetry.space_group_name_H-M   'P 1'
#
loop_
_entity.id
_entity.type
_entity.pdbx_description
1 polymer ?
#
loop_
_entity_poly.entity_id
_entity_poly.type
_entity_poly.pdbx_seq_one_letter_code
_entity_poly.pdbx_strand_id
1 'polypeptide(L)'
;MTFAIEAKLRIFLATRHPPKTFCPSEVARSLLETDLAEIGAETWREAMPAVREVVFDWRAEGKCEVLQKGEVLGEDVGLEDVKGPIRVRRTHTFTGEEEEEEEEEDDMRDFT
;
A
#
# COMPACT_ATOMS: atom_id res chain seq x y z
N MET A 1 -8.83 -4.68 7.15
CA MET A 1 -8.10 -4.06 8.29
C MET A 1 -6.67 -3.71 7.85
N THR A 2 -6.51 -3.06 6.70
CA THR A 2 -5.21 -2.64 6.14
C THR A 2 -5.27 -1.22 5.60
N PHE A 3 -6.36 -0.50 5.88
CA PHE A 3 -6.67 0.81 5.31
C PHE A 3 -5.57 1.83 5.56
N ALA A 4 -4.96 1.82 6.76
CA ALA A 4 -3.85 2.71 7.08
C ALA A 4 -2.62 2.46 6.19
N ILE A 5 -2.30 1.20 5.89
CA ILE A 5 -1.17 0.83 5.01
C ILE A 5 -1.44 1.31 3.59
N GLU A 6 -2.64 1.03 3.09
CA GLU A 6 -3.11 1.44 1.76
C GLU A 6 -3.08 2.96 1.59
N ALA A 7 -3.59 3.71 2.58
CA ALA A 7 -3.54 5.17 2.58
C ALA A 7 -2.11 5.71 2.52
N LYS A 8 -1.18 5.14 3.31
CA LYS A 8 0.24 5.54 3.26
C LYS A 8 0.88 5.17 1.92
N LEU A 9 0.61 3.98 1.39
CA LEU A 9 1.10 3.56 0.07
C LEU A 9 0.62 4.51 -1.02
N ARG A 10 -0.64 4.92 -0.99
CA ARG A 10 -1.22 5.90 -1.92
C ARG A 10 -0.43 7.20 -1.93
N ILE A 11 -0.19 7.78 -0.75
CA ILE A 11 0.60 9.00 -0.59
C ILE A 11 2.01 8.80 -1.14
N PHE A 12 2.63 7.65 -0.87
CA PHE A 12 3.99 7.34 -1.31
C PHE A 12 4.11 7.22 -2.84
N LEU A 13 3.09 6.65 -3.51
CA LEU A 13 3.03 6.53 -4.97
C LEU A 13 2.67 7.86 -5.64
N ALA A 14 1.75 8.63 -5.05
CA ALA A 14 1.37 9.95 -5.57
C ALA A 14 2.56 10.93 -5.55
N THR A 15 3.32 10.94 -4.45
CA THR A 15 4.44 11.89 -4.26
C THR A 15 5.71 11.54 -5.04
N ARG A 16 5.89 10.29 -5.48
CA ARG A 16 7.12 9.83 -6.14
C ARG A 16 6.89 9.53 -7.63
N HIS A 17 7.31 10.47 -8.48
CA HIS A 17 7.27 10.30 -9.93
C HIS A 17 8.38 9.34 -10.41
N PRO A 18 8.10 8.42 -11.38
CA PRO A 18 9.10 7.60 -12.03
C PRO A 18 10.26 8.46 -12.55
N PRO A 19 11.52 8.02 -12.41
CA PRO A 19 11.96 6.68 -12.00
C PRO A 19 12.16 6.51 -10.48
N LYS A 20 11.67 7.45 -9.64
CA LYS A 20 11.88 7.38 -8.19
C LYS A 20 11.16 6.17 -7.61
N THR A 21 11.85 5.49 -6.70
CA THR A 21 11.34 4.31 -5.99
C THR A 21 11.40 4.53 -4.49
N PHE A 22 10.71 3.71 -3.70
CA PHE A 22 10.80 3.70 -2.24
C PHE A 22 10.88 2.29 -1.68
N CYS A 23 11.32 2.16 -0.43
CA CYS A 23 11.31 0.89 0.30
C CYS A 23 9.99 0.72 1.07
N PRO A 24 9.44 -0.50 1.18
CA PRO A 24 8.29 -0.78 2.05
C PRO A 24 8.52 -0.40 3.53
N SER A 25 9.76 -0.49 4.00
CA SER A 25 10.10 -0.08 5.37
C SER A 25 9.98 1.44 5.61
N GLU A 26 9.95 2.27 4.56
CA GLU A 26 9.63 3.70 4.72
C GLU A 26 8.13 3.89 5.00
N VAL A 27 7.27 3.10 4.35
CA VAL A 27 5.82 3.08 4.60
C VAL A 27 5.55 2.61 6.02
N ALA A 28 6.13 1.48 6.44
CA ALA A 28 5.96 0.92 7.78
C ALA A 28 6.39 1.90 8.89
N ARG A 29 7.47 2.68 8.67
CA ARG A 29 7.92 3.71 9.62
C ARG A 29 7.04 4.96 9.65
N SER A 30 6.19 5.16 8.64
CA SER A 30 5.26 6.29 8.57
C SER A 30 3.90 6.00 9.21
N LEU A 31 3.68 4.75 9.64
CA LEU A 31 2.50 4.33 10.39
C LEU A 31 2.56 4.92 11.82
N LEU A 32 1.42 5.38 12.29
CA LEU A 32 1.22 5.84 13.66
C LEU A 32 1.02 4.64 14.60
N GLU A 33 1.15 4.87 15.91
CA GLU A 33 0.90 3.82 16.92
C GLU A 33 -0.52 3.24 16.82
N THR A 34 -1.50 4.09 16.48
CA THR A 34 -2.88 3.66 16.21
C THR A 34 -2.99 2.75 14.99
N ASP A 35 -2.26 3.07 13.92
CA ASP A 35 -2.25 2.29 12.69
C ASP A 35 -1.60 0.91 12.93
N LEU A 36 -0.53 0.88 13.74
CA LEU A 36 0.15 -0.35 14.13
C LEU A 36 -0.76 -1.23 15.02
N ALA A 37 -1.46 -0.62 15.98
CA ALA A 37 -2.39 -1.34 16.83
C ALA A 37 -3.57 -1.97 16.06
N GLU A 38 -4.07 -1.31 15.00
CA GLU A 38 -5.14 -1.85 14.14
C GLU A 38 -4.75 -3.19 13.49
N ILE A 39 -3.49 -3.31 13.09
CA ILE A 39 -2.94 -4.54 12.48
C ILE A 39 -2.30 -5.49 13.52
N GLY A 40 -2.48 -5.21 14.82
CA GLY A 40 -1.93 -6.02 15.90
C GLY A 40 -0.40 -5.99 16.00
N ALA A 41 0.25 -4.94 15.50
CA ALA A 41 1.69 -4.73 15.59
C ALA A 41 2.03 -3.73 16.70
N GLU A 42 3.08 -4.01 17.48
CA GLU A 42 3.61 -3.06 18.46
C GLU A 42 4.68 -2.15 17.85
N THR A 43 5.36 -2.64 16.81
CA THR A 43 6.44 -1.93 16.14
C THR A 43 6.32 -1.96 14.61
N TRP A 44 6.94 -0.97 13.94
CA TRP A 44 7.00 -0.92 12.48
C TRP A 44 7.63 -2.19 11.85
N ARG A 45 8.46 -2.93 12.59
CA ARG A 45 9.06 -4.18 12.11
C ARG A 45 8.02 -5.30 12.03
N GLU A 46 7.08 -5.33 12.96
CA GLU A 46 5.99 -6.31 12.97
C GLU A 46 4.93 -5.99 11.92
N ALA A 47 4.79 -4.73 11.52
CA ALA A 47 3.97 -4.33 10.38
C ALA A 47 4.53 -4.74 9.02
N MET A 48 5.81 -5.14 8.93
CA MET A 48 6.46 -5.38 7.64
C MET A 48 5.83 -6.50 6.78
N PRO A 49 5.41 -7.65 7.34
CA PRO A 49 4.69 -8.67 6.57
C PRO A 49 3.42 -8.09 5.93
N ALA A 50 2.55 -7.45 6.72
CA ALA A 50 1.33 -6.82 6.23
C ALA A 50 1.58 -5.76 5.15
N VAL A 51 2.59 -4.91 5.33
CA VAL A 51 2.96 -3.91 4.31
C VAL A 51 3.42 -4.56 3.01
N ARG A 52 4.14 -5.69 3.09
CA ARG A 52 4.56 -6.43 1.88
C ARG A 52 3.37 -7.09 1.19
N GLU A 53 2.44 -7.67 1.94
CA GLU A 53 1.21 -8.26 1.40
C GLU A 53 0.44 -7.23 0.58
N VAL A 54 0.11 -6.08 1.18
CA VAL A 54 -0.63 -5.01 0.48
C VAL A 54 0.13 -4.50 -0.76
N VAL A 55 1.46 -4.39 -0.70
CA VAL A 55 2.26 -4.00 -1.87
C VAL A 55 2.14 -5.01 -3.01
N PHE A 56 2.10 -6.31 -2.70
CA PHE A 56 1.95 -7.36 -3.71
C PHE A 56 0.52 -7.43 -4.24
N ASP A 57 -0.49 -7.19 -3.41
CA ASP A 57 -1.88 -7.07 -3.85
C ASP A 57 -2.03 -5.91 -4.84
N TRP A 58 -1.52 -4.72 -4.49
CA TRP A 58 -1.57 -3.55 -5.39
C TRP A 58 -0.77 -3.75 -6.67
N ARG A 59 0.27 -4.57 -6.63
CA ARG A 59 1.00 -4.97 -7.82
C ARG A 59 0.15 -5.88 -8.71
N ALA A 60 -0.56 -6.84 -8.13
CA ALA A 60 -1.48 -7.71 -8.86
C ALA A 60 -2.65 -6.91 -9.48
N GLU A 61 -3.08 -5.83 -8.83
CA GLU A 61 -4.05 -4.87 -9.37
C GLU A 61 -3.45 -3.92 -10.44
N GLY A 62 -2.14 -3.97 -10.71
CA GLY A 62 -1.46 -3.08 -11.65
C GLY A 62 -1.29 -1.63 -11.17
N LYS A 63 -1.49 -1.35 -9.87
CA LYS A 63 -1.32 -0.03 -9.25
C LYS A 63 0.17 0.31 -9.02
N CYS A 64 1.02 -0.70 -8.82
CA CYS A 64 2.46 -0.48 -8.63
C CYS A 64 3.34 -1.61 -9.23
N GLU A 65 4.62 -1.31 -9.40
CA GLU A 65 5.65 -2.28 -9.75
C GLU A 65 6.60 -2.48 -8.58
N VAL A 66 6.95 -3.74 -8.34
CA VAL A 66 7.95 -4.14 -7.35
C VAL A 66 9.25 -4.49 -8.06
N LEU A 67 10.35 -3.92 -7.59
CA LEU A 67 11.69 -4.15 -8.11
C LEU A 67 12.55 -4.81 -7.04
N GLN A 68 13.42 -5.70 -7.46
CA GLN A 68 14.48 -6.26 -6.64
C GLN A 68 15.80 -6.18 -7.39
N LYS A 69 16.86 -5.71 -6.73
CA LYS A 69 18.20 -5.50 -7.35
C LYS A 69 18.19 -4.65 -8.63
N GLY A 70 17.16 -3.80 -8.80
CA GLY A 70 17.00 -2.93 -9.96
C GLY A 70 16.15 -3.51 -11.09
N GLU A 71 15.74 -4.77 -10.99
CA GLU A 71 14.91 -5.46 -11.98
C GLU A 71 13.45 -5.50 -11.52
N VAL A 72 12.52 -5.27 -12.45
CA VAL A 72 11.08 -5.39 -12.18
C VAL A 72 10.74 -6.88 -12.05
N LEU A 73 10.05 -7.25 -10.97
CA LEU A 73 9.59 -8.62 -10.77
C LEU A 73 8.42 -8.92 -11.73
N GLY A 74 8.47 -10.06 -12.42
CA GLY A 74 7.39 -10.56 -13.30
C GLY A 74 6.24 -11.17 -12.52
N GLU A 75 5.02 -11.14 -13.05
CA GLU A 75 3.76 -11.53 -12.37
C GLU A 75 3.80 -12.95 -11.76
N ASP A 76 4.64 -13.83 -12.31
CA ASP A 76 4.96 -15.17 -11.82
C ASP A 76 5.70 -15.22 -10.47
N VAL A 77 6.32 -14.11 -10.03
CA VAL A 77 7.04 -14.02 -8.75
C VAL A 77 6.10 -13.58 -7.64
N GLY A 78 5.84 -14.47 -6.68
CA GLY A 78 5.00 -14.20 -5.52
C GLY A 78 5.76 -13.56 -4.36
N LEU A 79 5.02 -13.19 -3.30
CA LEU A 79 5.63 -12.65 -2.07
C LEU A 79 6.59 -13.65 -1.41
N GLU A 80 6.27 -14.94 -1.47
CA GLU A 80 7.05 -16.04 -0.88
C GLU A 80 8.42 -16.26 -1.55
N ASP A 81 8.52 -15.95 -2.85
CA ASP A 81 9.76 -16.06 -3.63
C ASP A 81 10.77 -14.94 -3.30
N VAL A 82 10.30 -13.87 -2.67
CA VAL A 82 11.05 -12.62 -2.55
C VAL A 82 11.69 -12.47 -1.18
N LYS A 83 13.02 -12.66 -1.16
CA LYS A 83 13.83 -12.54 0.05
C LYS A 83 14.66 -11.26 0.04
N GLY A 84 14.63 -10.53 1.15
CA GLY A 84 15.44 -9.33 1.35
C GLY A 84 14.80 -8.03 0.85
N PRO A 85 15.61 -7.00 0.53
CA PRO A 85 15.11 -5.67 0.21
C PRO A 85 14.45 -5.62 -1.17
N ILE A 86 13.35 -4.89 -1.23
CA ILE A 86 12.60 -4.58 -2.46
C ILE A 86 12.35 -3.08 -2.54
N ARG A 87 12.07 -2.63 -3.76
CA ARG A 87 11.72 -1.25 -4.08
C ARG A 87 10.37 -1.23 -4.77
N VAL A 88 9.58 -0.20 -4.53
CA VAL A 88 8.26 -0.02 -5.12
C VAL A 88 8.27 1.27 -5.93
N ARG A 89 7.62 1.26 -7.09
CA ARG A 89 7.35 2.44 -7.91
C ARG A 89 5.94 2.40 -8.47
N ARG A 90 5.39 3.57 -8.81
CA ARG A 90 4.08 3.66 -9.43
C ARG A 90 4.12 3.19 -10.89
N THR A 91 3.03 2.58 -11.33
CA THR A 91 2.79 2.28 -12.75
C THR A 91 2.24 3.52 -13.44
N HIS A 92 2.17 3.49 -14.77
CA HIS A 92 1.50 4.54 -15.54
C HIS A 92 -0.03 4.51 -15.40
N THR A 93 -0.58 3.40 -14.92
CA THR A 93 -2.01 3.17 -14.74
C THR A 93 -2.52 3.69 -13.39
N PHE A 94 -1.62 3.98 -12.44
CA PHE A 94 -2.01 4.52 -11.14
C PHE A 94 -2.52 5.96 -11.27
N THR A 95 -3.84 6.15 -11.15
CA THR A 95 -4.51 7.44 -11.27
C THR A 95 -4.52 8.26 -9.98
N GLY A 96 -4.05 7.75 -8.83
CA GLY A 96 -3.99 8.50 -7.58
C GLY A 96 -5.35 8.88 -6.97
N GLU A 97 -6.43 8.72 -7.72
CA GLU A 97 -7.82 9.02 -7.40
C GLU A 97 -8.62 7.71 -7.46
N GLU A 98 -9.17 7.29 -6.32
CA GLU A 98 -10.20 6.26 -6.22
C GLU A 98 -11.28 6.93 -5.37
N GLU A 99 -12.49 6.76 -5.88
CA GLU A 99 -13.72 7.46 -5.57
C GLU A 99 -14.00 7.49 -4.07
N GLU A 100 -14.46 8.65 -3.60
CA GLU A 100 -15.19 8.76 -2.34
C GLU A 100 -16.36 7.75 -2.39
N GLU A 101 -16.22 6.58 -1.75
CA GLU A 101 -17.35 5.69 -1.50
C GLU A 101 -18.28 6.41 -0.51
N GLU A 102 -19.26 7.12 -1.10
CA GLU A 102 -20.62 7.36 -0.65
C GLU A 102 -20.84 7.39 0.89
N GLU A 103 -20.55 8.55 1.50
CA GLU A 103 -21.30 9.00 2.68
C GLU A 103 -22.71 9.44 2.22
N GLU A 104 -23.67 8.52 1.99
CA GLU A 104 -25.08 8.95 1.82
C GLU A 104 -26.14 7.84 2.00
N GLU A 105 -26.11 7.05 3.07
CA GLU A 105 -27.31 6.33 3.55
C GLU A 105 -27.38 6.30 5.08
N ASP A 106 -27.84 7.39 5.72
CA ASP A 106 -28.76 7.29 6.88
C ASP A 106 -29.43 8.64 7.30
N ASP A 107 -29.18 9.76 6.62
CA ASP A 107 -29.86 11.04 6.91
C ASP A 107 -31.14 11.24 6.05
N MET A 108 -32.10 10.30 6.08
CA MET A 108 -33.49 10.62 5.71
C MET A 108 -34.51 9.54 6.11
N ARG A 109 -34.73 9.31 7.41
CA ARG A 109 -36.03 8.77 7.89
C ARG A 109 -36.53 9.51 9.12
N ASP A 110 -36.67 10.82 8.99
CA ASP A 110 -37.63 11.61 9.76
C ASP A 110 -38.62 12.23 8.78
N PHE A 111 -39.63 11.47 8.35
CA PHE A 111 -40.99 11.97 8.06
C PHE A 111 -41.99 10.83 7.75
N THR A 112 -42.64 10.29 8.79
CA THR A 112 -44.10 9.97 8.86
C THR A 112 -44.41 9.35 10.22
#